data_AF-A0A4R9JBU7-F1
#
_entry.id   AF-A0A4R9JBU7-F1
#
_cell.length_a   1.000
_cell.length_b   1.000
_cell.length_c   1.000
_cell.angle_alpha   90.00
_cell.angle_beta   90.00
_cell.angle_gamma   90.00
#
_symmetry.space_group_name_H-M   'P 1'
#
loop_
_entity.id
_entity.type
_entity.pdbx_description
1 polymer ?
#
loop_
_entity_poly.entity_id
_entity_poly.type
_entity_poly.pdbx_seq_one_letter_code
_entity_poly.pdbx_strand_id
1 'polypeptide(L)'
;MRKVYYIIRSLFTLFAFSMLAMGCEEKLDRSPYGFREEDDSDLIAGALFFQSFTNNGDGTTTDASGGLMWKTCSQGQVFSGDANSFNCRGASGTLANPSSFGAEELQYCNVDLNSCNTLGLPQTLTNVSPIGIPGSSEAYDSCANDNTGGHTDWRVASFIELKYLSSNSRNFMLLKFPDTIESFYWSSTANEQDIAGKTARAVSFTRDKFGDDETFSKTSRYFVRCVR
;
A
#
# COMPACT_ATOMS: atom_id res chain seq x y z
N MET A 1 62.42 -0.11 20.92
CA MET A 1 61.82 -0.09 19.57
C MET A 1 60.47 -0.83 19.47
N ARG A 2 60.28 -2.01 20.07
CA ARG A 2 59.03 -2.80 19.97
C ARG A 2 57.78 -2.15 20.60
N LYS A 3 57.92 -1.46 21.75
CA LYS A 3 56.78 -0.81 22.46
C LYS A 3 56.17 0.39 21.72
N VAL A 4 56.99 1.17 21.02
CA VAL A 4 56.54 2.35 20.25
C VAL A 4 55.73 1.92 19.02
N TYR A 5 56.08 0.79 18.41
CA TYR A 5 55.37 0.24 17.24
C TYR A 5 53.95 -0.24 17.56
N TYR A 6 53.72 -0.78 18.77
CA TYR A 6 52.38 -1.17 19.22
C TYR A 6 51.49 0.03 19.51
N ILE A 7 52.04 1.11 20.06
CA ILE A 7 51.30 2.35 20.34
C ILE A 7 50.86 3.01 19.02
N ILE A 8 51.74 3.07 18.02
CA ILE A 8 51.43 3.62 16.69
C ILE A 8 50.38 2.77 15.95
N ARG A 9 50.48 1.43 16.00
CA ARG A 9 49.47 0.53 15.44
C ARG A 9 48.10 0.69 16.11
N SER A 10 48.07 0.86 17.43
CA SER A 10 46.83 1.02 18.19
C SER A 10 46.14 2.37 17.93
N LEU A 11 46.92 3.44 17.70
CA LEU A 11 46.41 4.76 17.31
C LEU A 11 45.83 4.75 15.88
N PHE A 12 46.46 4.04 14.95
CA PHE A 12 45.96 3.90 13.58
C PHE A 12 44.63 3.12 13.51
N THR A 13 44.45 2.09 14.34
CA THR A 13 43.17 1.35 14.43
C THR A 13 42.05 2.16 15.06
N LEU A 14 42.36 3.05 16.02
CA LEU A 14 41.36 3.95 16.62
C LEU A 14 40.91 5.05 15.65
N PHE A 15 41.82 5.57 14.81
CA PHE A 15 41.49 6.58 13.79
C PHE A 15 40.72 5.99 12.59
N ALA A 16 40.97 4.72 12.25
CA ALA A 16 40.20 4.01 11.23
C ALA A 16 38.77 3.68 11.69
N PHE A 17 38.55 3.50 12.99
CA PHE A 17 37.22 3.22 13.55
C PHE A 17 36.34 4.47 13.69
N SER A 18 36.93 5.67 13.79
CA SER A 18 36.16 6.93 13.84
C SER A 18 35.59 7.36 12.49
N MET A 19 36.14 6.85 11.37
CA MET A 19 35.65 7.16 10.02
C MET A 19 34.45 6.30 9.58
N LEU A 20 34.07 5.29 10.37
CA LEU A 20 32.90 4.42 10.10
C LEU A 20 31.62 4.88 10.84
N ALA A 21 31.71 5.95 11.65
CA ALA A 21 30.56 6.51 12.36
C ALA A 21 29.91 7.71 11.65
N MET A 22 30.40 8.10 10.47
CA MET A 22 29.81 9.15 9.64
C MET A 22 28.96 8.51 8.54
N GLY A 23 27.74 8.09 8.87
CA GLY A 23 26.86 7.46 7.88
C GLY A 23 25.42 7.22 8.30
N CYS A 24 25.08 7.29 9.59
CA CYS A 24 23.70 7.28 10.04
C CYS A 24 23.41 8.59 10.75
N GLU A 25 23.10 9.64 9.98
CA GLU A 25 22.36 10.77 10.52
C GLU A 25 20.89 10.32 10.59
N GLU A 26 20.52 9.69 11.71
CA GLU A 26 19.11 9.45 12.02
C GLU A 26 18.51 10.81 12.35
N LYS A 27 17.83 11.42 11.36
CA LYS A 27 17.06 12.63 11.59
C LYS A 27 16.00 12.31 12.64
N LEU A 28 16.06 12.98 13.77
CA LEU A 28 15.11 12.85 14.87
C LEU A 28 13.73 13.31 14.38
N ASP A 29 12.86 12.33 14.08
CA ASP A 29 11.44 12.54 13.71
C ASP A 29 10.74 13.36 14.80
N ARG A 30 10.55 14.65 14.52
CA ARG A 30 9.71 15.53 15.34
C ARG A 30 8.61 16.12 14.47
N SER A 31 7.75 15.26 13.92
CA SER A 31 6.49 15.75 13.37
C SER A 31 5.43 15.92 14.47
N PRO A 32 4.89 17.14 14.70
CA PRO A 32 3.81 17.36 15.68
C PRO A 32 2.47 16.72 15.28
N TYR A 33 2.37 16.28 14.02
CA TYR A 33 1.14 15.83 13.37
C TYR A 33 1.16 14.34 12.97
N GLY A 34 2.21 13.59 13.31
CA GLY A 34 2.32 12.16 12.99
C GLY A 34 2.62 11.83 11.52
N PHE A 35 2.97 12.84 10.72
CA PHE A 35 3.46 12.67 9.35
C PHE A 35 4.91 12.17 9.35
N ARG A 36 5.31 11.45 8.30
CA ARG A 36 6.72 11.10 8.10
C ARG A 36 7.50 12.34 7.67
N GLU A 37 8.73 12.52 8.15
CA GLU A 37 9.68 13.44 7.53
C GLU A 37 10.05 12.91 6.13
N GLU A 38 9.65 13.64 5.09
CA GLU A 38 9.98 13.35 3.69
C GLU A 38 10.90 14.47 3.18
N ASP A 39 11.69 14.17 2.16
CA ASP A 39 12.54 15.19 1.54
C ASP A 39 11.68 16.25 0.85
N ASP A 40 12.15 17.50 0.82
CA ASP A 40 11.40 18.63 0.25
C ASP A 40 10.99 18.38 -1.21
N SER A 41 11.82 17.64 -1.96
CA SER A 41 11.52 17.23 -3.34
C SER A 41 10.30 16.31 -3.42
N ASP A 42 10.16 15.37 -2.49
CA ASP A 42 9.05 14.41 -2.47
C ASP A 42 7.76 15.10 -2.06
N LEU A 43 7.84 16.05 -1.13
CA LEU A 43 6.69 16.88 -0.74
C LEU A 43 6.21 17.75 -1.91
N ILE A 44 7.12 18.41 -2.63
CA ILE A 44 6.75 19.23 -3.80
C ILE A 44 6.17 18.34 -4.91
N ALA A 45 6.81 17.21 -5.22
CA ALA A 45 6.31 16.27 -6.22
C ALA A 45 4.93 15.72 -5.83
N GLY A 46 4.75 15.34 -4.56
CA GLY A 46 3.48 14.89 -4.01
C GLY A 46 2.37 15.94 -4.10
N ALA A 47 2.67 17.19 -3.76
CA ALA A 47 1.72 18.29 -3.85
C ALA A 47 1.21 18.47 -5.28
N LEU A 48 2.10 18.42 -6.28
CA LEU A 48 1.74 18.55 -7.69
C LEU A 48 0.98 17.31 -8.20
N PHE A 49 1.43 16.12 -7.81
CA PHE A 49 0.81 14.86 -8.22
C PHE A 49 -0.64 14.75 -7.73
N PHE A 50 -0.85 14.95 -6.42
CA PHE A 50 -2.17 14.81 -5.79
C PHE A 50 -3.10 16.02 -6.03
N GLN A 51 -2.67 17.07 -6.72
CA GLN A 51 -3.58 18.14 -7.19
C GLN A 51 -4.64 17.62 -8.16
N SER A 52 -4.31 16.60 -8.95
CA SER A 52 -5.25 15.98 -9.89
C SER A 52 -6.27 15.05 -9.23
N PHE A 53 -6.13 14.81 -7.92
CA PHE A 53 -7.03 13.96 -7.14
C PHE A 53 -8.10 14.82 -6.46
N THR A 54 -9.36 14.58 -6.82
CA THR A 54 -10.53 15.33 -6.32
C THR A 54 -11.48 14.39 -5.60
N ASN A 55 -11.77 14.66 -4.33
CA ASN A 55 -12.80 13.93 -3.60
C ASN A 55 -14.19 14.37 -4.08
N ASN A 56 -15.08 13.42 -4.34
CA ASN A 56 -16.41 13.71 -4.89
C ASN A 56 -17.49 13.85 -3.79
N GLY A 57 -17.15 13.62 -2.52
CA GLY A 57 -18.05 13.72 -1.37
C GLY A 57 -19.01 12.53 -1.19
N ASP A 58 -18.84 11.47 -1.97
CA ASP A 58 -19.71 10.29 -2.01
C ASP A 58 -18.97 8.97 -1.68
N GLY A 59 -17.77 9.08 -1.11
CA GLY A 59 -16.87 7.96 -0.86
C GLY A 59 -15.89 7.65 -1.99
N THR A 60 -15.90 8.43 -3.07
CA THR A 60 -14.97 8.28 -4.20
C THR A 60 -14.02 9.47 -4.35
N THR A 61 -12.84 9.20 -4.92
CA THR A 61 -11.84 10.20 -5.30
C THR A 61 -11.47 9.99 -6.76
N THR A 62 -11.71 11.01 -7.59
CA THR A 62 -11.35 11.04 -9.01
C THR A 62 -9.87 11.38 -9.17
N ASP A 63 -9.13 10.58 -9.93
CA ASP A 63 -7.78 10.88 -10.43
C ASP A 63 -7.87 11.27 -11.91
N ALA A 64 -7.81 12.58 -12.16
CA ALA A 64 -7.93 13.12 -13.51
C ALA A 64 -6.70 12.82 -14.41
N SER A 65 -5.53 12.60 -13.82
CA SER A 65 -4.31 12.33 -14.59
C SER A 65 -4.26 10.88 -15.08
N GLY A 66 -4.67 9.94 -14.20
CA GLY A 66 -4.75 8.52 -14.53
C GLY A 66 -6.03 8.12 -15.27
N GLY A 67 -7.07 8.99 -15.25
CA GLY A 67 -8.39 8.64 -15.79
C GLY A 67 -9.09 7.57 -14.96
N LEU A 68 -8.80 7.52 -13.66
CA LEU A 68 -9.28 6.50 -12.73
C LEU A 68 -10.21 7.13 -11.69
N MET A 69 -11.09 6.33 -11.13
CA MET A 69 -11.80 6.68 -9.92
C MET A 69 -11.51 5.65 -8.84
N TRP A 70 -11.14 6.15 -7.67
CA TRP A 70 -10.74 5.34 -6.53
C TRP A 70 -11.82 5.35 -5.46
N LYS A 71 -11.95 4.24 -4.74
CA LYS A 71 -12.56 4.31 -3.41
C LYS A 71 -11.64 5.12 -2.49
N THR A 72 -12.22 6.12 -1.82
CA THR A 72 -11.49 6.97 -0.87
C THR A 72 -10.99 6.16 0.33
N CYS A 73 -11.85 5.29 0.86
CA CYS A 73 -11.53 4.44 1.99
C CYS A 73 -11.00 3.08 1.55
N SER A 74 -10.18 2.46 2.40
CA SER A 74 -9.75 1.07 2.20
C SER A 74 -10.98 0.15 2.29
N GLN A 75 -10.91 -1.04 1.69
CA GLN A 75 -12.03 -1.97 1.76
C GLN A 75 -12.37 -2.33 3.21
N GLY A 76 -13.67 -2.34 3.54
CA GLY A 76 -14.20 -2.52 4.90
C GLY A 76 -14.42 -1.20 5.66
N GLN A 77 -13.67 -0.14 5.37
CA GLN A 77 -13.87 1.17 6.00
C GLN A 77 -15.09 1.88 5.43
N VAL A 78 -15.71 2.73 6.26
CA VAL A 78 -16.89 3.51 5.88
C VAL A 78 -16.52 4.99 5.74
N PHE A 79 -16.85 5.56 4.59
CA PHE A 79 -16.69 7.00 4.35
C PHE A 79 -17.66 7.82 5.22
N SER A 80 -17.17 8.91 5.78
CA SER A 80 -17.97 9.86 6.54
C SER A 80 -17.54 11.28 6.22
N GLY A 81 -18.50 12.13 5.85
CA GLY A 81 -18.27 13.54 5.53
C GLY A 81 -18.76 13.93 4.14
N ASP A 82 -18.10 14.94 3.57
CA ASP A 82 -18.38 15.50 2.24
C ASP A 82 -17.08 15.77 1.46
N ALA A 83 -17.18 16.44 0.31
CA ALA A 83 -16.04 16.71 -0.57
C ALA A 83 -14.91 17.54 0.07
N ASN A 84 -15.20 18.30 1.13
CA ASN A 84 -14.26 19.22 1.78
C ASN A 84 -13.77 18.72 3.14
N SER A 85 -14.61 17.99 3.88
CA SER A 85 -14.26 17.43 5.18
C SER A 85 -14.74 15.99 5.27
N PHE A 86 -13.78 15.06 5.24
CA PHE A 86 -14.06 13.64 5.23
C PHE A 86 -13.03 12.81 6.00
N ASN A 87 -13.43 11.61 6.39
CA ASN A 87 -12.58 10.58 6.97
C ASN A 87 -13.11 9.19 6.58
N CYS A 88 -12.35 8.16 6.94
CA CYS A 88 -12.70 6.76 6.68
C CYS A 88 -12.96 6.00 7.99
N ARG A 89 -13.55 6.69 8.97
CA ARG A 89 -13.92 6.15 10.30
C ARG A 89 -15.44 6.16 10.53
N GLY A 90 -16.23 6.20 9.46
CA GLY A 90 -17.69 6.09 9.56
C GLY A 90 -18.11 4.80 10.28
N ALA A 91 -19.29 4.80 10.89
CA ALA A 91 -19.80 3.62 11.59
C ALA A 91 -20.94 2.99 10.78
N SER A 92 -20.77 1.72 10.39
CA SER A 92 -21.88 0.81 10.09
C SER A 92 -21.65 -0.48 10.87
N GLY A 93 -22.65 -0.92 11.64
CA GLY A 93 -22.73 -2.23 12.30
C GLY A 93 -21.40 -2.82 12.82
N THR A 94 -21.06 -2.51 14.07
CA THR A 94 -19.97 -3.05 14.92
C THR A 94 -18.56 -2.49 14.69
N LEU A 95 -17.98 -1.92 15.75
CA LEU A 95 -16.57 -1.56 15.88
C LEU A 95 -15.73 -2.84 16.06
N ALA A 96 -15.79 -3.76 15.08
CA ALA A 96 -15.15 -5.07 15.20
C ALA A 96 -13.60 -4.96 15.24
N ASN A 97 -13.03 -3.84 14.78
CA ASN A 97 -11.58 -3.64 14.79
C ASN A 97 -11.21 -2.14 14.95
N PRO A 98 -11.07 -1.64 16.20
CA PRO A 98 -10.79 -0.22 16.43
C PRO A 98 -9.40 0.22 15.93
N SER A 99 -8.46 -0.71 15.71
CA SER A 99 -7.12 -0.39 15.18
C SER A 99 -7.09 -0.22 13.66
N SER A 100 -8.02 -0.82 12.91
CA SER A 100 -8.12 -0.66 11.45
C SER A 100 -9.28 0.22 11.00
N PHE A 101 -10.03 0.82 11.93
CA PHE A 101 -11.23 1.61 11.64
C PHE A 101 -12.26 0.86 10.76
N GLY A 102 -12.33 -0.46 10.91
CA GLY A 102 -13.20 -1.32 10.10
C GLY A 102 -12.60 -1.80 8.77
N ALA A 103 -11.37 -1.41 8.42
CA ALA A 103 -10.69 -1.98 7.26
C ALA A 103 -10.54 -3.50 7.43
N GLU A 104 -10.81 -4.24 6.36
CA GLU A 104 -10.83 -5.70 6.36
C GLU A 104 -9.57 -6.27 5.68
N GLU A 105 -8.95 -7.27 6.32
CA GLU A 105 -7.88 -8.04 5.72
C GLU A 105 -8.49 -9.20 4.91
N LEU A 106 -8.26 -9.15 3.61
CA LEU A 106 -8.88 -10.02 2.63
C LEU A 106 -7.82 -10.96 2.05
N GLN A 107 -8.22 -12.20 1.84
CA GLN A 107 -7.41 -13.22 1.21
C GLN A 107 -7.39 -13.03 -0.31
N TYR A 108 -6.21 -13.14 -0.92
CA TYR A 108 -6.09 -13.05 -2.38
C TYR A 108 -6.76 -14.26 -3.06
N CYS A 109 -6.52 -15.47 -2.55
CA CYS A 109 -7.17 -16.71 -3.00
C CYS A 109 -7.30 -17.70 -1.85
N ASN A 110 -8.38 -18.46 -1.80
CA ASN A 110 -8.61 -19.51 -0.80
C ASN A 110 -7.61 -20.66 -0.85
N VAL A 111 -6.86 -20.79 -1.94
CA VAL A 111 -5.79 -21.78 -2.11
C VAL A 111 -4.58 -21.14 -2.78
N ASP A 112 -3.39 -21.67 -2.48
CA ASP A 112 -2.13 -21.25 -3.10
C ASP A 112 -1.98 -21.87 -4.51
N LEU A 113 -2.90 -21.55 -5.42
CA LEU A 113 -2.92 -22.00 -6.81
C LEU A 113 -3.33 -20.85 -7.74
N ASN A 114 -3.25 -21.08 -9.06
CA ASN A 114 -3.72 -20.15 -10.08
C ASN A 114 -5.26 -20.15 -10.27
N SER A 115 -6.01 -20.64 -9.28
CA SER A 115 -7.47 -20.74 -9.35
C SER A 115 -8.20 -19.41 -9.16
N CYS A 116 -7.51 -18.34 -8.76
CA CYS A 116 -8.07 -17.00 -8.59
C CYS A 116 -7.40 -15.93 -9.46
N ASN A 117 -6.60 -16.30 -10.47
CA ASN A 117 -6.00 -15.36 -11.42
C ASN A 117 -6.00 -15.92 -12.84
N THR A 118 -5.96 -15.05 -13.84
CA THR A 118 -5.75 -15.43 -15.23
C THR A 118 -4.38 -16.09 -15.42
N LEU A 119 -4.26 -16.89 -16.48
CA LEU A 119 -2.98 -17.52 -16.87
C LEU A 119 -2.15 -16.66 -17.83
N GLY A 120 -2.79 -15.73 -18.54
CA GLY A 120 -2.11 -14.78 -19.42
C GLY A 120 -1.38 -13.69 -18.63
N LEU A 121 -0.38 -13.07 -19.25
CA LEU A 121 0.37 -11.95 -18.68
C LEU A 121 -0.32 -10.61 -19.02
N PRO A 122 -0.55 -9.71 -18.05
CA PRO A 122 -0.28 -9.92 -16.63
C PRO A 122 -1.29 -10.86 -15.97
N GLN A 123 -0.82 -11.70 -15.04
CA GLN A 123 -1.70 -12.60 -14.30
C GLN A 123 -2.58 -11.79 -13.34
N THR A 124 -3.86 -11.70 -13.65
CA THR A 124 -4.79 -10.77 -13.01
C THR A 124 -5.87 -11.53 -12.24
N LEU A 125 -6.19 -11.04 -11.05
CA LEU A 125 -7.19 -11.60 -10.16
C LEU A 125 -8.55 -11.75 -10.87
N THR A 126 -9.20 -12.90 -10.69
CA THR A 126 -10.48 -13.26 -11.33
C THR A 126 -11.35 -14.08 -10.38
N ASN A 127 -12.65 -14.05 -10.59
CA ASN A 127 -13.63 -14.91 -9.90
C ASN A 127 -13.81 -16.29 -10.56
N VAL A 128 -13.34 -16.48 -11.80
CA VAL A 128 -13.47 -17.76 -12.51
C VAL A 128 -12.11 -18.41 -12.68
N SER A 129 -11.96 -19.59 -12.09
CA SER A 129 -10.73 -20.38 -12.19
C SER A 129 -10.46 -20.84 -13.63
N PRO A 130 -9.27 -20.56 -14.18
CA PRO A 130 -8.91 -21.00 -15.53
C PRO A 130 -8.38 -22.44 -15.61
N ILE A 131 -8.17 -23.11 -14.46
CA ILE A 131 -7.51 -24.44 -14.40
C ILE A 131 -8.45 -25.57 -13.97
N GLY A 132 -9.77 -25.32 -13.94
CA GLY A 132 -10.77 -26.34 -13.57
C GLY A 132 -10.72 -26.76 -12.08
N ILE A 133 -9.92 -26.07 -11.26
CA ILE A 133 -9.86 -26.24 -9.81
C ILE A 133 -10.66 -25.11 -9.17
N PRO A 134 -11.67 -25.37 -8.32
CA PRO A 134 -12.41 -24.32 -7.64
C PRO A 134 -11.48 -23.38 -6.86
N GLY A 135 -11.66 -22.07 -7.05
CA GLY A 135 -10.98 -21.03 -6.31
C GLY A 135 -11.94 -19.86 -6.05
N SER A 136 -11.81 -19.25 -4.89
CA SER A 136 -12.57 -18.05 -4.50
C SER A 136 -11.62 -16.99 -3.97
N SER A 137 -11.90 -15.72 -4.26
CA SER A 137 -11.06 -14.60 -3.85
C SER A 137 -11.90 -13.58 -3.10
N GLU A 138 -11.68 -13.47 -1.80
CA GLU A 138 -12.32 -12.44 -0.98
C GLU A 138 -11.93 -11.04 -1.46
N ALA A 139 -10.67 -10.85 -1.85
CA ALA A 139 -10.20 -9.59 -2.43
C ALA A 139 -10.97 -9.21 -3.68
N TYR A 140 -11.16 -10.15 -4.63
CA TYR A 140 -11.95 -9.91 -5.85
C TYR A 140 -13.40 -9.58 -5.49
N ASP A 141 -14.03 -10.46 -4.73
CA ASP A 141 -15.46 -10.38 -4.42
C ASP A 141 -15.79 -9.11 -3.62
N SER A 142 -14.88 -8.66 -2.75
CA SER A 142 -15.06 -7.45 -1.95
C SER A 142 -15.21 -6.19 -2.81
N CYS A 143 -14.39 -6.04 -3.86
CA CYS A 143 -14.50 -4.91 -4.77
C CYS A 143 -15.63 -5.11 -5.77
N ALA A 144 -15.76 -6.31 -6.35
CA ALA A 144 -16.74 -6.58 -7.40
C ALA A 144 -18.20 -6.42 -6.93
N ASN A 145 -18.47 -6.57 -5.63
CA ASN A 145 -19.80 -6.38 -5.04
C ASN A 145 -19.97 -5.01 -4.36
N ASP A 146 -18.99 -4.12 -4.48
CA ASP A 146 -19.04 -2.80 -3.87
C ASP A 146 -19.94 -1.85 -4.67
N ASN A 147 -20.62 -0.93 -3.97
CA ASN A 147 -21.55 0.02 -4.57
C ASN A 147 -21.22 1.50 -4.23
N THR A 148 -20.00 1.78 -3.75
CA THR A 148 -19.57 3.13 -3.33
C THR A 148 -19.76 4.14 -4.46
N GLY A 149 -20.25 5.34 -4.14
CA GLY A 149 -20.56 6.37 -5.14
C GLY A 149 -21.69 6.01 -6.12
N GLY A 150 -22.46 4.94 -5.85
CA GLY A 150 -23.49 4.45 -6.78
C GLY A 150 -22.92 3.69 -7.99
N HIS A 151 -21.67 3.24 -7.90
CA HIS A 151 -20.96 2.54 -8.97
C HIS A 151 -20.82 1.05 -8.67
N THR A 152 -20.91 0.19 -9.69
CA THR A 152 -20.99 -1.29 -9.54
C THR A 152 -19.88 -2.06 -10.27
N ASP A 153 -18.93 -1.33 -10.85
CA ASP A 153 -17.84 -1.83 -11.69
C ASP A 153 -16.47 -1.67 -11.01
N TRP A 154 -16.46 -1.68 -9.68
CA TRP A 154 -15.25 -1.62 -8.88
C TRP A 154 -14.42 -2.90 -9.03
N ARG A 155 -13.10 -2.74 -9.09
CA ARG A 155 -12.12 -3.84 -9.11
C ARG A 155 -10.98 -3.57 -8.16
N VAL A 156 -10.26 -4.62 -7.79
CA VAL A 156 -8.99 -4.49 -7.06
C VAL A 156 -8.00 -3.72 -7.94
N ALA A 157 -7.31 -2.73 -7.37
CA ALA A 157 -6.28 -1.99 -8.08
C ALA A 157 -5.14 -2.90 -8.53
N SER A 158 -4.68 -2.70 -9.76
CA SER A 158 -3.54 -3.41 -10.33
C SER A 158 -2.24 -2.99 -9.65
N PHE A 159 -1.20 -3.79 -9.86
CA PHE A 159 0.10 -3.52 -9.29
C PHE A 159 0.64 -2.15 -9.71
N ILE A 160 0.50 -1.80 -10.98
CA ILE A 160 0.97 -0.51 -11.50
C ILE A 160 0.15 0.65 -10.93
N GLU A 161 -1.17 0.49 -10.76
CA GLU A 161 -2.01 1.53 -10.15
C GLU A 161 -1.64 1.77 -8.68
N LEU A 162 -1.36 0.73 -7.90
CA LEU A 162 -0.90 0.89 -6.52
C LEU A 162 0.51 1.49 -6.43
N LYS A 163 1.43 1.12 -7.34
CA LYS A 163 2.76 1.74 -7.42
C LYS A 163 2.68 3.20 -7.86
N TYR A 164 1.75 3.52 -8.77
CA TYR A 164 1.47 4.90 -9.18
C TYR A 164 0.96 5.71 -7.98
N LEU A 165 -0.01 5.17 -7.24
CA LEU A 165 -0.57 5.84 -6.06
C LEU A 165 0.46 6.07 -4.94
N SER A 166 1.49 5.22 -4.86
CA SER A 166 2.54 5.27 -3.85
C SER A 166 3.89 5.81 -4.35
N SER A 167 3.91 6.44 -5.53
CA SER A 167 5.16 6.86 -6.21
C SER A 167 5.83 8.11 -5.65
N ASN A 168 5.11 8.93 -4.85
CA ASN A 168 5.59 10.22 -4.36
C ASN A 168 5.38 10.32 -2.83
N SER A 169 4.84 11.44 -2.35
CA SER A 169 4.59 11.70 -0.94
C SER A 169 3.47 10.86 -0.36
N ARG A 170 3.76 10.15 0.74
CA ARG A 170 2.73 9.49 1.55
C ARG A 170 1.83 10.52 2.23
N ASN A 171 2.41 11.63 2.68
CA ASN A 171 1.67 12.66 3.41
C ASN A 171 0.57 13.27 2.52
N PHE A 172 0.87 13.60 1.27
CA PHE A 172 -0.14 14.09 0.32
C PHE A 172 -1.14 13.01 -0.09
N MET A 173 -0.72 11.75 -0.18
CA MET A 173 -1.63 10.62 -0.41
C MET A 173 -2.68 10.53 0.70
N LEU A 174 -2.27 10.64 1.97
CA LEU A 174 -3.17 10.59 3.12
C LEU A 174 -4.16 11.76 3.19
N LEU A 175 -3.88 12.89 2.55
CA LEU A 175 -4.86 13.99 2.41
C LEU A 175 -6.01 13.62 1.46
N LYS A 176 -5.79 12.70 0.54
CA LYS A 176 -6.79 12.22 -0.44
C LYS A 176 -7.42 10.90 -0.01
N PHE A 177 -6.70 10.09 0.75
CA PHE A 177 -7.09 8.77 1.25
C PHE A 177 -6.83 8.70 2.76
N PRO A 178 -7.65 9.40 3.58
CA PRO A 178 -7.46 9.46 5.02
C PRO A 178 -7.66 8.09 5.65
N ASP A 179 -7.05 7.90 6.82
CA ASP A 179 -7.12 6.67 7.60
C ASP A 179 -6.72 5.40 6.83
N THR A 180 -5.87 5.55 5.80
CA THR A 180 -5.22 4.42 5.13
C THR A 180 -4.39 3.66 6.16
N ILE A 181 -4.66 2.35 6.29
CA ILE A 181 -3.97 1.49 7.26
C ILE A 181 -2.52 1.29 6.85
N GLU A 182 -1.60 1.39 7.81
CA GLU A 182 -0.17 1.15 7.62
C GLU A 182 0.12 -0.34 7.52
N SER A 183 -0.04 -0.90 6.32
CA SER A 183 0.23 -2.31 6.02
C SER A 183 0.43 -2.51 4.51
N PHE A 184 0.53 -3.76 4.09
CA PHE A 184 0.51 -4.14 2.69
C PHE A 184 -0.92 -4.17 2.14
N TYR A 185 -1.03 -3.80 0.87
CA TYR A 185 -2.27 -3.84 0.11
C TYR A 185 -2.10 -4.79 -1.07
N TRP A 186 -3.01 -5.74 -1.20
CA TRP A 186 -3.06 -6.61 -2.35
C TRP A 186 -3.27 -5.80 -3.62
N SER A 187 -2.41 -6.05 -4.61
CA SER A 187 -2.73 -5.69 -5.99
C SER A 187 -3.57 -6.79 -6.63
N SER A 188 -4.22 -6.52 -7.76
CA SER A 188 -4.87 -7.56 -8.56
C SER A 188 -3.87 -8.46 -9.29
N THR A 189 -2.56 -8.21 -9.21
CA THR A 189 -1.54 -8.93 -9.98
C THR A 189 -0.92 -10.08 -9.18
N ALA A 190 -0.99 -11.31 -9.70
CA ALA A 190 -0.31 -12.46 -9.13
C ALA A 190 1.21 -12.37 -9.39
N ASN A 191 2.01 -13.18 -8.68
CA ASN A 191 3.45 -13.24 -8.91
C ASN A 191 3.75 -14.13 -10.13
N GLU A 192 3.99 -13.50 -11.27
CA GLU A 192 4.26 -14.19 -12.54
C GLU A 192 5.60 -14.93 -12.54
N GLN A 193 6.53 -14.55 -11.67
CA GLN A 193 7.83 -15.21 -11.51
C GLN A 193 7.72 -16.49 -10.67
N ASP A 194 6.62 -16.67 -9.93
CA ASP A 194 6.35 -17.87 -9.16
C ASP A 194 5.67 -18.94 -10.02
N ILE A 195 6.50 -19.85 -10.54
CA ILE A 195 6.07 -20.99 -11.36
C ILE A 195 5.05 -21.88 -10.62
N ALA A 196 5.12 -21.95 -9.28
CA ALA A 196 4.18 -22.74 -8.50
C ALA A 196 2.81 -22.06 -8.37
N GLY A 197 2.68 -20.78 -8.74
CA GLY A 197 1.42 -20.04 -8.72
C GLY A 197 0.86 -19.80 -7.32
N LYS A 198 1.72 -19.77 -6.30
CA LYS A 198 1.35 -19.70 -4.88
C LYS A 198 1.31 -18.30 -4.32
N THR A 199 1.96 -17.35 -4.99
CA THR A 199 2.17 -16.00 -4.46
C THR A 199 1.53 -14.91 -5.33
N ALA A 200 1.22 -13.78 -4.69
CA ALA A 200 0.69 -12.58 -5.33
C ALA A 200 1.47 -11.34 -4.87
N ARG A 201 1.35 -10.24 -5.63
CA ARG A 201 2.09 -9.00 -5.37
C ARG A 201 1.26 -8.05 -4.51
N ALA A 202 1.91 -7.48 -3.49
CA ALA A 202 1.34 -6.45 -2.65
C ALA A 202 2.25 -5.21 -2.65
N VAL A 203 1.66 -4.05 -2.37
CA VAL A 203 2.38 -2.77 -2.23
C VAL A 203 2.21 -2.26 -0.81
N SER A 204 3.29 -1.81 -0.21
CA SER A 204 3.32 -1.28 1.15
C SER A 204 2.80 0.14 1.20
N PHE A 205 1.89 0.39 2.14
CA PHE A 205 1.42 1.72 2.54
C PHE A 205 1.91 2.09 3.95
N THR A 206 2.85 1.30 4.50
CA THR A 206 3.47 1.59 5.80
C THR A 206 4.27 2.88 5.72
N ARG A 207 4.53 3.47 6.89
CA ARG A 207 5.28 4.73 6.99
C ARG A 207 6.74 4.57 6.54
N ASP A 208 7.37 3.45 6.86
CA ASP A 208 8.81 3.20 6.65
C ASP A 208 9.16 2.64 5.26
N LYS A 209 8.19 2.02 4.59
CA LYS A 209 8.38 1.34 3.31
C LYS A 209 7.33 1.75 2.29
N PHE A 210 6.97 3.03 2.27
CA PHE A 210 5.89 3.50 1.41
C PHE A 210 6.22 3.27 -0.07
N GLY A 211 5.35 2.52 -0.75
CA GLY A 211 5.50 2.17 -2.15
C GLY A 211 6.42 0.99 -2.44
N ASP A 212 7.09 0.40 -1.44
CA ASP A 212 7.81 -0.86 -1.64
C ASP A 212 6.84 -1.98 -2.03
N ASP A 213 7.32 -2.95 -2.82
CA ASP A 213 6.53 -4.13 -3.15
C ASP A 213 7.14 -5.40 -2.59
N GLU A 214 6.25 -6.33 -2.24
CA GLU A 214 6.57 -7.65 -1.71
C GLU A 214 5.66 -8.70 -2.33
N THR A 215 6.08 -9.95 -2.25
CA THR A 215 5.27 -11.10 -2.68
C THR A 215 4.91 -11.96 -1.49
N PHE A 216 3.63 -12.27 -1.33
CA PHE A 216 3.13 -13.10 -0.24
C PHE A 216 2.33 -14.28 -0.78
N SER A 217 2.16 -15.32 0.06
CA SER A 217 1.25 -16.42 -0.22
C SER A 217 -0.16 -15.89 -0.49
N LYS A 218 -0.85 -16.45 -1.49
CA LYS A 218 -2.20 -16.05 -1.86
C LYS A 218 -3.21 -16.31 -0.74
N THR A 219 -2.90 -17.25 0.16
CA THR A 219 -3.72 -17.51 1.35
C THR A 219 -3.47 -16.55 2.51
N SER A 220 -2.44 -15.67 2.44
CA SER A 220 -2.28 -14.58 3.39
C SER A 220 -3.41 -13.54 3.23
N ARG A 221 -3.65 -12.75 4.29
CA ARG A 221 -4.68 -11.71 4.32
C ARG A 221 -4.02 -10.35 4.43
N TYR A 222 -4.43 -9.42 3.56
CA TYR A 222 -3.94 -8.04 3.51
C TYR A 222 -5.06 -7.11 3.05
N PHE A 223 -4.84 -5.80 3.14
CA PHE A 223 -5.87 -4.82 2.79
C PHE A 223 -6.03 -4.68 1.27
N VAL A 224 -7.13 -4.09 0.84
CA VAL A 224 -7.44 -3.85 -0.57
C VAL A 224 -7.91 -2.42 -0.75
N ARG A 225 -7.51 -1.81 -1.87
CA ARG A 225 -8.12 -0.58 -2.39
C ARG A 225 -8.74 -0.87 -3.74
N CYS A 226 -10.01 -0.48 -3.90
CA CYS A 226 -10.71 -0.64 -5.17
C CYS A 226 -10.58 0.61 -6.04
N VAL A 227 -10.60 0.38 -7.35
CA VAL A 227 -10.51 1.39 -8.41
C VAL A 227 -11.44 1.01 -9.56
N ARG A 228 -11.77 1.96 -10.42
CA ARG A 228 -12.46 1.77 -11.69
C ARG A 228 -11.89 2.68 -12.76
#